data_AF-A0A3A5PBL2-F1
#
_entry.id   AF-A0A3A5PBL2-F1
#
_cell.length_a   1.000
_cell.length_b   1.000
_cell.length_c   1.000
_cell.angle_alpha   90.00
_cell.angle_beta   90.00
_cell.angle_gamma   90.00
#
_symmetry.space_group_name_H-M   'P 1'
#
loop_
_entity.id
_entity.type
_entity.pdbx_description
1 polymer ?
#
loop_
_entity_poly.entity_id
_entity_poly.type
_entity_poly.pdbx_seq_one_letter_code
_entity_poly.pdbx_strand_id
1 'polypeptide(L)'
;LDRCGLDEIRKKAFYRVTPDYSISMLHEWRKDCTNIRYLAEATPDTADYINGLLRMHAVDEIILYTVPFISGSGRHFFKSALPEQHWTLSSLKSYPNGVCRIIYILDKKAR
;
A
#
# COMPACT_ATOMS: atom_id res chain seq x y z
N LEU A 1 4.09 12.89 -9.75
CA LEU A 1 3.91 12.54 -8.31
C LEU A 1 5.10 13.00 -7.46
N ASP A 2 6.21 13.36 -8.10
CA ASP A 2 7.48 13.67 -7.42
C ASP A 2 7.37 14.85 -6.43
N ARG A 3 6.53 15.84 -6.71
CA ARG A 3 6.21 16.95 -5.79
C ARG A 3 5.15 16.62 -4.74
N CYS A 4 4.64 15.38 -4.72
CA CYS A 4 3.59 14.92 -3.81
C CYS A 4 4.13 14.06 -2.66
N GLY A 5 5.42 14.15 -2.35
CA GLY A 5 5.99 13.48 -1.18
C GLY A 5 6.24 11.98 -1.36
N LEU A 6 6.27 11.47 -2.61
CA LEU A 6 6.45 10.05 -2.90
C LEU A 6 7.89 9.59 -2.66
N ASP A 7 8.86 10.42 -3.01
CA ASP A 7 10.28 10.08 -2.85
C ASP A 7 10.70 10.00 -1.38
N GLU A 8 10.08 10.80 -0.52
CA GLU A 8 10.26 10.75 0.93
C GLU A 8 9.74 9.43 1.52
N ILE A 9 8.67 8.86 0.96
CA ILE A 9 8.18 7.52 1.35
C ILE A 9 9.20 6.47 0.92
N ARG A 10 9.68 6.53 -0.33
CA ARG A 10 10.70 5.61 -0.84
C ARG A 10 11.99 5.64 -0.02
N LYS A 11 12.46 6.83 0.35
CA LYS A 11 13.67 7.03 1.18
C LYS A 11 13.53 6.54 2.62
N LYS A 12 12.31 6.54 3.17
CA LYS A 12 12.03 6.05 4.53
C LYS A 12 11.88 4.53 4.63
N ALA A 13 11.72 3.86 3.49
CA ALA A 13 11.67 2.40 3.43
C ALA A 13 13.09 1.83 3.53
N PHE A 14 13.25 0.82 4.38
CA PHE A 14 14.52 0.08 4.48
C PHE A 14 14.68 -0.90 3.32
N TYR A 15 13.57 -1.52 2.89
CA TYR A 15 13.55 -2.50 1.82
C TYR A 15 12.40 -2.26 0.86
N ARG A 16 12.67 -2.46 -0.42
CA ARG A 16 11.65 -2.52 -1.47
C ARG A 16 11.22 -3.97 -1.63
N VAL A 17 9.93 -4.22 -1.45
CA VAL A 17 9.36 -5.56 -1.63
C VAL A 17 9.06 -5.75 -3.10
N THR A 18 9.59 -6.84 -3.64
CA THR A 18 9.44 -7.29 -5.03
C THR A 18 8.88 -8.72 -5.07
N PRO A 19 8.36 -9.19 -6.21
CA PRO A 19 7.69 -10.49 -6.30
C PRO A 19 8.55 -11.73 -5.96
N ASP A 20 9.87 -11.59 -5.86
CA ASP A 20 10.80 -12.61 -5.37
C ASP A 20 10.68 -12.86 -3.85
N TYR A 21 10.10 -11.92 -3.10
CA TYR A 21 9.78 -12.14 -1.70
C TYR A 21 8.54 -13.00 -1.54
N SER A 22 8.67 -14.11 -0.82
CA SER A 22 7.53 -14.93 -0.43
C SER A 22 6.57 -14.15 0.49
N ILE A 23 5.28 -14.18 0.17
CA ILE A 23 4.23 -13.54 0.97
C ILE A 23 4.17 -14.12 2.39
N SER A 24 4.37 -15.44 2.54
CA SER A 24 4.37 -16.06 3.87
C SER A 24 5.54 -15.59 4.73
N MET A 25 6.72 -15.40 4.14
CA MET A 25 7.90 -14.88 4.82
C MET A 25 7.65 -13.44 5.32
N LEU A 26 7.10 -12.58 4.47
CA LEU A 26 6.75 -11.20 4.83
C LEU A 26 5.67 -11.16 5.93
N HIS A 27 4.69 -12.06 5.87
CA HIS A 27 3.65 -12.17 6.91
C HIS A 27 4.25 -12.55 8.27
N GLU A 28 5.22 -13.48 8.31
CA GLU A 28 5.92 -13.82 9.56
C GLU A 28 6.80 -12.66 10.06
N TRP A 29 7.60 -12.05 9.20
CA TRP A 29 8.48 -10.93 9.58
C TRP A 29 7.73 -9.72 10.15
N ARG A 30 6.49 -9.52 9.71
CA ARG A 30 5.61 -8.50 10.28
C ARG A 30 5.33 -8.75 11.76
N LYS A 31 5.23 -10.02 12.19
CA LYS A 31 4.94 -10.38 13.59
C LYS A 31 6.10 -10.05 14.52
N ASP A 32 7.32 -10.01 14.00
CA ASP A 32 8.55 -9.75 14.77
C ASP A 32 8.63 -8.31 15.31
N CYS A 33 7.63 -7.46 15.03
CA CYS A 33 7.47 -6.10 15.57
C CYS A 33 8.74 -5.24 15.46
N THR A 34 9.55 -5.48 14.43
CA THR A 34 10.75 -4.71 14.15
C THR A 34 10.37 -3.32 13.65
N ASN A 35 11.23 -2.31 13.86
CA ASN A 35 11.03 -0.96 13.31
C ASN A 35 11.42 -0.87 11.82
N ILE A 36 11.45 -2.01 11.12
CA ILE A 36 11.82 -2.11 9.70
C ILE A 36 10.60 -1.77 8.85
N ARG A 37 10.81 -0.91 7.85
CA ARG A 37 9.77 -0.50 6.91
C ARG A 37 9.99 -1.15 5.55
N TYR A 38 9.06 -2.00 5.16
CA TYR A 38 9.02 -2.65 3.86
C TYR A 38 8.04 -1.90 2.95
N LEU A 39 8.45 -1.60 1.72
CA LEU A 39 7.62 -0.86 0.77
C LEU A 39 7.38 -1.69 -0.49
N ALA A 40 6.13 -2.05 -0.74
CA ALA A 40 5.68 -2.59 -2.02
C ALA A 40 5.04 -1.46 -2.86
N GLU A 41 5.53 -1.24 -4.08
CA GLU A 41 4.96 -0.24 -5.00
C GLU A 41 4.13 -0.90 -6.09
N ALA A 42 2.89 -0.42 -6.27
CA ALA A 42 2.00 -0.89 -7.31
C ALA A 42 2.37 -0.31 -8.67
N THR A 43 2.77 -1.20 -9.57
CA THR A 43 3.00 -0.96 -10.99
C THR A 43 2.11 -1.92 -11.79
N PRO A 44 1.96 -1.72 -13.12
CA PRO A 44 1.26 -2.69 -13.95
C PRO A 44 1.77 -4.13 -13.79
N ASP A 45 3.07 -4.31 -13.53
CA ASP A 45 3.72 -5.64 -13.45
C ASP A 45 3.65 -6.23 -12.03
N THR A 46 3.51 -5.40 -11.00
CA THR A 46 3.47 -5.84 -9.59
C THR A 46 2.07 -5.86 -8.99
N ALA A 47 1.04 -5.44 -9.74
CA ALA A 47 -0.32 -5.30 -9.24
C ALA A 47 -0.91 -6.61 -8.69
N ASP A 48 -0.69 -7.74 -9.37
CA ASP A 48 -1.23 -9.04 -8.94
C ASP A 48 -0.53 -9.54 -7.67
N TYR A 49 0.78 -9.32 -7.56
CA TYR A 49 1.54 -9.64 -6.36
C TYR A 49 1.03 -8.86 -5.13
N ILE A 50 0.78 -7.56 -5.28
CA ILE A 50 0.28 -6.72 -4.18
C ILE A 50 -1.17 -7.08 -3.81
N ASN A 51 -2.00 -7.45 -4.78
CA ASN A 51 -3.31 -8.03 -4.46
C ASN A 51 -3.17 -9.34 -3.69
N GLY A 52 -2.13 -10.14 -3.95
CA GLY A 52 -1.74 -11.29 -3.12
C GLY A 52 -1.41 -10.89 -1.68
N LEU A 53 -0.59 -9.85 -1.47
CA LEU A 53 -0.27 -9.34 -0.14
C LEU A 53 -1.52 -8.91 0.63
N LEU A 54 -2.44 -8.19 -0.02
CA LEU A 54 -3.71 -7.76 0.56
C LEU A 54 -4.60 -8.97 0.91
N ARG A 55 -4.66 -9.97 0.04
CA ARG A 55 -5.43 -11.21 0.24
C ARG A 55 -4.92 -12.04 1.41
N MET A 56 -3.61 -12.04 1.64
CA MET A 56 -2.96 -12.79 2.71
C MET A 56 -2.78 -11.99 4.01
N HIS A 57 -3.43 -10.81 4.13
CA HIS A 57 -3.32 -9.94 5.31
C HIS A 57 -1.86 -9.56 5.67
N ALA A 58 -1.00 -9.43 4.66
CA ALA A 58 0.43 -9.13 4.83
C ALA A 58 0.73 -7.61 4.80
N VAL A 59 -0.31 -6.76 4.76
CA VAL A 59 -0.19 -5.29 4.68
C VAL A 59 -0.78 -4.66 5.96
N ASP A 60 -0.07 -3.71 6.58
CA ASP A 60 -0.53 -2.88 7.71
C ASP A 60 -0.83 -1.43 7.34
N GLU A 61 -0.23 -0.90 6.28
CA GLU A 61 -0.43 0.48 5.84
C GLU A 61 -0.64 0.54 4.33
N ILE A 62 -1.63 1.31 3.89
CA ILE A 62 -1.89 1.59 2.48
C ILE A 62 -1.75 3.10 2.25
N ILE A 63 -0.88 3.48 1.32
CA ILE A 63 -0.72 4.86 0.87
C ILE A 63 -1.29 4.97 -0.54
N LEU A 64 -2.43 5.64 -0.68
CA LEU A 64 -3.08 5.89 -1.97
C LEU A 64 -2.79 7.32 -2.45
N TYR A 65 -2.43 7.44 -3.71
CA TYR A 65 -2.39 8.72 -4.43
C TYR A 65 -3.52 8.74 -5.45
N THR A 66 -4.48 9.64 -5.28
CA THR A 66 -5.56 9.85 -6.25
C THR A 66 -5.28 11.10 -7.05
N VAL A 67 -5.37 10.98 -8.38
CA VAL A 67 -5.29 12.10 -9.31
C VAL A 67 -6.71 12.62 -9.59
N PRO A 68 -6.91 13.93 -9.82
CA PRO A 68 -8.22 14.52 -10.07
C PRO A 68 -8.68 14.24 -11.52
N PHE A 69 -8.82 12.96 -11.87
CA PHE A 69 -9.15 12.50 -13.21
C PHE A 69 -10.03 11.26 -13.16
N ILE A 70 -11.11 11.27 -13.95
CA ILE A 70 -12.00 10.13 -14.14
C ILE A 70 -11.66 9.50 -15.49
N SER A 71 -11.07 8.31 -15.47
CA SER A 71 -10.60 7.63 -16.69
C SER A 71 -11.73 7.05 -17.54
N GLY A 72 -12.88 6.70 -16.93
CA GLY A 72 -14.01 6.02 -17.59
C GLY A 72 -13.74 4.54 -17.92
N SER A 73 -12.53 4.18 -18.32
CA SER A 73 -12.04 2.80 -18.49
C SER A 73 -10.59 2.66 -18.01
N GLY A 74 -10.13 1.42 -17.78
CA GLY A 74 -8.73 1.17 -17.39
C GLY A 74 -8.54 -0.15 -16.65
N ARG A 75 -7.36 -0.29 -16.02
CA ARG A 75 -7.06 -1.44 -15.16
C ARG A 75 -7.45 -1.11 -13.72
N HIS A 76 -8.35 -1.90 -13.14
CA HIS A 76 -8.66 -1.81 -11.72
C HIS A 76 -7.55 -2.48 -10.90
N PHE A 77 -6.99 -1.72 -9.96
CA PHE A 77 -5.97 -2.22 -9.05
C PHE A 77 -6.55 -3.24 -8.07
N PHE A 78 -7.53 -2.84 -7.25
CA PHE A 78 -8.20 -3.76 -6.32
C PHE A 78 -9.06 -4.77 -7.08
N LYS A 79 -8.77 -6.06 -6.91
CA LYS A 79 -9.56 -7.15 -7.50
C LYS A 79 -10.74 -7.53 -6.59
N SER A 80 -11.79 -8.11 -7.17
CA SER A 80 -13.08 -8.39 -6.51
C SER A 80 -13.05 -9.41 -5.36
N ALA A 81 -11.98 -10.20 -5.23
CA ALA A 81 -11.85 -11.26 -4.23
C ALA A 81 -10.80 -10.95 -3.16
N LEU A 82 -10.86 -9.74 -2.58
CA LEU A 82 -10.08 -9.37 -1.41
C LEU A 82 -10.92 -9.57 -0.14
N PRO A 83 -10.34 -10.11 0.94
CA PRO A 83 -11.06 -10.29 2.19
C PRO A 83 -11.42 -8.93 2.79
N GLU A 84 -12.57 -8.86 3.46
CA GLU A 84 -12.99 -7.68 4.18
C GLU A 84 -11.98 -7.36 5.30
N GLN A 85 -11.54 -6.09 5.34
CA GLN A 85 -10.62 -5.58 6.34
C GLN A 85 -11.06 -4.17 6.74
N HIS A 86 -10.93 -3.86 8.02
CA HIS A 86 -11.20 -2.53 8.54
C HIS A 86 -9.90 -1.72 8.60
N TRP A 87 -9.96 -0.52 8.04
CA TRP A 87 -8.83 0.38 7.88
C TRP A 87 -9.22 1.74 8.42
N THR A 88 -8.40 2.29 9.31
CA THR A 88 -8.57 3.65 9.82
C THR A 88 -7.85 4.65 8.92
N LEU A 89 -8.53 5.73 8.57
CA LEU A 89 -7.90 6.88 7.91
C LEU A 89 -6.93 7.56 8.88
N SER A 90 -5.64 7.44 8.62
CA SER A 90 -4.56 8.00 9.45
C SER A 90 -4.15 9.40 9.00
N SER A 91 -4.10 9.64 7.68
CA SER A 91 -3.69 10.94 7.14
C SER A 91 -4.33 11.20 5.79
N LEU A 92 -4.74 12.46 5.57
CA LEU A 92 -5.18 12.95 4.27
C LEU A 92 -4.43 14.25 3.96
N LYS A 93 -3.82 14.33 2.78
CA LYS A 93 -3.09 15.51 2.32
C LYS A 93 -3.40 15.81 0.86
N SER A 94 -3.90 17.01 0.61
CA SER A 94 -4.11 17.55 -0.73
C SER A 94 -2.90 18.35 -1.20
N TYR A 95 -2.57 18.25 -2.48
CA TYR A 95 -1.49 18.99 -3.13
C TYR A 95 -2.03 20.04 -4.11
N PRO A 96 -1.29 21.12 -4.41
CA PRO A 96 -1.75 22.20 -5.30
C PRO A 96 -2.13 21.74 -6.72
N ASN A 97 -1.58 20.61 -7.19
CA ASN A 97 -1.92 20.01 -8.48
C ASN A 97 -3.19 19.14 -8.43
N GLY A 98 -3.95 19.19 -7.34
CA GLY A 98 -5.19 18.44 -7.13
C GLY A 98 -4.99 16.96 -6.75
N VAL A 99 -3.75 16.47 -6.67
CA VAL A 99 -3.48 15.11 -6.17
C VAL A 99 -3.81 15.05 -4.68
N CYS A 100 -4.47 13.97 -4.26
CA CYS A 100 -4.69 13.69 -2.84
C CYS A 100 -3.90 12.44 -2.43
N ARG A 101 -3.18 12.53 -1.31
CA ARG A 101 -2.55 11.39 -0.64
C ARG A 101 -3.38 11.00 0.56
N ILE A 102 -3.77 9.73 0.62
CA ILE A 102 -4.57 9.14 1.68
C ILE A 102 -3.77 7.99 2.28
N ILE A 103 -3.60 7.98 3.60
CA ILE A 103 -2.90 6.93 4.33
C ILE A 103 -3.91 6.22 5.22
N TYR A 104 -4.03 4.92 5.02
CA TYR A 104 -4.85 4.02 5.82
C TYR A 104 -3.96 3.09 6.63
N ILE A 105 -4.31 2.88 7.90
CA ILE A 105 -3.64 1.92 8.77
C ILE A 105 -4.64 0.81 9.09
N LEU A 106 -4.19 -0.45 9.00
CA LEU A 106 -5.01 -1.61 9.33
C LEU A 106 -5.35 -1.57 10.82
N ASP A 107 -6.62 -1.73 11.14
CA ASP A 107 -7.05 -1.85 12.52
C ASP A 107 -6.45 -3.14 13.10
N LYS A 108 -5.58 -3.00 14.09
CA LYS A 108 -5.13 -4.16 14.86
C LYS A 108 -6.33 -4.66 15.63
N LYS A 109 -6.95 -5.76 15.19
CA LYS A 109 -7.89 -6.49 16.05
C LYS A 109 -7.17 -6.73 17.38
N ALA A 110 -7.79 -6.30 18.48
CA ALA A 110 -7.40 -6.77 19.80
C ALA A 110 -7.39 -8.30 19.70
N ARG A 111 -6.21 -8.89 19.92
CA ARG A 111 -6.07 -10.35 19.99
C ARG A 111 -6.93 -10.90 21.12
#